data_AF-A0A6A6PNJ9-F1
#
_entry.id   AF-A0A6A6PNJ9-F1
#
_cell.length_a   1.000
_cell.length_b   1.000
_cell.length_c   1.000
_cell.angle_alpha   90.00
_cell.angle_beta   90.00
_cell.angle_gamma   90.00
#
_symmetry.space_group_name_H-M   'P 1'
#
loop_
_entity.id
_entity.type
_entity.pdbx_description
1 polymer ?
#
loop_
_entity_poly.entity_id
_entity_poly.type
_entity_poly.pdbx_seq_one_letter_code
_entity_poly.pdbx_strand_id
1 'polypeptide(L)'
;MRQQLQDAIDARNETLDRLRTEEVVRRRLNATILELRGNIRVFVREVEPAKVDYPDQGELDGGKEMAVHAPTTLSATGKERNEKHSYGFDRVFGPDATNMQVFEDCRELIQSVVDGYNVSILSYGQTGSGKTFGMSGPKGIIPCAIAMLLTEMQRLQEKGWEYRVEASFVEVYNETLNDLLGDAKTWDDNEDLTASVRPGGKRKEKHEIHHDSVTGKTTQAVQNVLDTAAKNRRVAATKANERSSRSHSVFILTLRGSCSATGESSEGVLNLVDLAGSERLKQSGAEGDRKKETQAINKSLSSLGDVIAALGSRKGDEGQSHIPYRNSKLTYLLQSSLGGTIAGKSSRTLMLLHLSPLQAHWQESRSSLLFGSKVHGTHIGTAKRK
;
A
#
# COMPACT_ATOMS: atom_id res chain seq x y z
N MET A 1 -52.21 -4.94 17.58
CA MET A 1 -51.38 -5.81 16.73
C MET A 1 -51.09 -5.21 15.35
N ARG A 2 -52.07 -4.95 14.46
CA ARG A 2 -51.78 -4.33 13.13
C ARG A 2 -51.18 -2.92 13.23
N GLN A 3 -51.75 -2.05 14.07
CA GLN A 3 -51.20 -0.69 14.28
C GLN A 3 -49.78 -0.73 14.86
N GLN A 4 -49.57 -1.52 15.93
CA GLN A 4 -48.24 -1.71 16.53
C GLN A 4 -47.19 -2.25 15.55
N LEU A 5 -47.57 -3.15 14.63
CA LEU A 5 -46.69 -3.64 13.58
C LEU A 5 -46.34 -2.53 12.58
N GLN A 6 -47.32 -1.72 12.19
CA GLN A 6 -47.12 -0.59 11.28
C GLN A 6 -46.20 0.46 11.92
N ASP A 7 -46.48 0.85 13.16
CA ASP A 7 -45.66 1.79 13.92
C ASP A 7 -44.20 1.30 14.05
N ALA A 8 -44.00 -0.01 14.25
CA ALA A 8 -42.68 -0.61 14.32
C ALA A 8 -41.94 -0.59 12.97
N ILE A 9 -42.65 -0.80 11.85
CA ILE A 9 -42.08 -0.72 10.50
C ILE A 9 -41.67 0.72 10.19
N ASP A 10 -42.51 1.69 10.52
CA ASP A 10 -42.26 3.11 10.25
C ASP A 10 -41.07 3.61 11.08
N ALA A 11 -41.01 3.28 12.37
CA ALA A 11 -39.86 3.59 13.23
C ALA A 11 -38.55 2.96 12.73
N ARG A 12 -38.61 1.71 12.23
CA ARG A 12 -37.45 1.03 11.62
C ARG A 12 -36.97 1.78 10.37
N ASN A 13 -37.89 2.15 9.48
CA ASN A 13 -37.55 2.84 8.24
C ASN A 13 -36.93 4.22 8.52
N GLU A 14 -37.49 4.97 9.47
CA GLU A 14 -36.93 6.25 9.91
C GLU A 14 -35.51 6.08 10.47
N THR A 15 -35.29 5.03 11.28
CA THR A 15 -33.95 4.71 11.82
C THR A 15 -32.96 4.40 10.69
N LEU A 16 -33.36 3.63 9.68
CA LEU A 16 -32.52 3.30 8.53
C LEU A 16 -32.13 4.54 7.71
N ASP A 17 -33.05 5.47 7.51
CA ASP A 17 -32.78 6.71 6.77
C ASP A 17 -31.83 7.65 7.52
N ARG A 18 -31.93 7.69 8.86
CA ARG A 18 -30.94 8.38 9.71
C ARG A 18 -29.56 7.72 9.57
N LEU A 19 -29.48 6.39 9.67
CA LEU A 19 -28.21 5.64 9.53
C LEU A 19 -27.55 5.83 8.16
N ARG A 20 -28.34 5.97 7.10
CA ARG A 20 -27.85 6.28 5.75
C ARG A 20 -27.30 7.70 5.66
N THR A 21 -28.02 8.67 6.23
CA THR A 21 -27.58 10.07 6.28
C THR A 21 -26.26 10.21 7.05
N GLU A 22 -26.14 9.54 8.20
CA GLU A 22 -24.90 9.49 8.98
C GLU A 22 -23.74 8.85 8.20
N GLU A 23 -24.02 7.84 7.36
CA GLU A 23 -23.00 7.23 6.50
C GLU A 23 -22.43 8.22 5.48
N VAL A 24 -23.29 9.03 4.86
CA VAL A 24 -22.86 10.09 3.93
C VAL A 24 -21.99 11.12 4.65
N VAL A 25 -22.39 11.52 5.87
CA VAL A 25 -21.61 12.45 6.69
C VAL A 25 -20.25 11.84 7.07
N ARG A 26 -20.22 10.58 7.52
CA ARG A 26 -18.97 9.86 7.85
C ARG A 26 -18.01 9.83 6.66
N ARG A 27 -18.51 9.49 5.46
CA ARG A 27 -17.71 9.47 4.22
C ARG A 27 -17.06 10.82 3.94
N ARG A 28 -17.84 11.89 4.04
CA ARG A 28 -17.37 13.27 3.82
C ARG A 28 -16.31 13.66 4.85
N LEU A 29 -16.58 13.43 6.14
CA LEU A 29 -15.66 13.79 7.22
C LEU A 29 -14.36 13.00 7.14
N ASN A 30 -14.44 11.68 6.90
CA ASN A 30 -13.26 10.84 6.72
C ASN A 30 -12.42 11.32 5.52
N ALA A 31 -13.08 11.67 4.40
CA ALA A 31 -12.38 12.21 3.25
C ALA A 31 -11.63 13.51 3.56
N THR A 32 -12.27 14.44 4.26
CA THR A 32 -11.65 15.70 4.69
C THR A 32 -10.49 15.47 5.66
N ILE A 33 -10.64 14.59 6.66
CA ILE A 33 -9.57 14.26 7.61
C ILE A 33 -8.36 13.69 6.87
N LEU A 34 -8.57 12.74 5.95
CA LEU A 34 -7.49 12.13 5.20
C LEU A 34 -6.81 13.10 4.24
N GLU A 35 -7.56 14.04 3.64
CA GLU A 35 -6.99 15.09 2.79
C GLU A 35 -6.16 16.08 3.60
N LEU A 36 -6.64 16.48 4.79
CA LEU A 36 -5.91 17.36 5.71
C LEU A 36 -4.63 16.71 6.24
N ARG A 37 -4.62 15.38 6.43
CA ARG A 37 -3.42 14.60 6.77
C ARG A 37 -2.47 14.39 5.59
N GLY A 38 -2.87 14.77 4.38
CA GLY A 38 -2.07 14.59 3.17
C GLY A 38 -2.38 13.30 2.42
N ASN A 39 -2.41 13.41 1.10
CA ASN A 39 -2.66 12.30 0.17
C ASN A 39 -1.45 11.37 0.02
N ILE A 40 -0.24 11.84 0.34
CA ILE A 40 0.96 11.01 0.47
C ILE A 40 1.39 11.05 1.93
N ARG A 41 1.54 9.86 2.52
CA ARG A 41 2.06 9.69 3.88
C ARG A 41 3.22 8.71 3.88
N VAL A 42 4.10 8.86 4.86
CA VAL A 42 5.27 8.01 5.05
C VAL A 42 5.29 7.53 6.50
N PHE A 43 5.20 6.22 6.67
CA PHE A 43 5.41 5.54 7.93
C PHE A 43 6.78 4.88 7.92
N VAL A 44 7.44 4.83 9.07
CA VAL A 44 8.72 4.14 9.21
C VAL A 44 8.61 3.13 10.32
N ARG A 45 9.15 1.93 10.06
CA ARG A 45 9.18 0.84 11.00
C ARG A 45 10.55 0.22 11.09
N GLU A 46 10.97 -0.01 12.32
CA GLU A 46 12.06 -0.88 12.68
C GLU A 46 11.48 -2.19 13.27
N VAL A 47 12.11 -3.34 12.99
CA VAL A 47 11.60 -4.66 13.42
C VAL A 47 12.44 -5.27 14.55
N GLU A 48 13.64 -4.77 14.79
CA GLU A 48 14.55 -5.18 15.86
C GLU A 48 15.38 -3.96 16.30
N PRO A 49 15.85 -3.88 17.55
CA PRO A 49 16.52 -2.69 18.04
C PRO A 49 17.91 -2.49 17.40
N ALA A 50 18.05 -1.51 16.51
CA ALA A 50 19.35 -0.90 16.24
C ALA A 50 19.68 0.17 17.30
N LYS A 51 20.83 0.83 17.14
CA LYS A 51 21.08 2.14 17.76
C LYS A 51 20.21 3.19 17.06
N VAL A 52 18.92 3.20 17.38
CA VAL A 52 17.93 4.20 16.94
C VAL A 52 17.27 4.77 18.18
N ASP A 53 17.23 6.10 18.27
CA ASP A 53 16.51 6.81 19.30
C ASP A 53 15.13 7.20 18.77
N TYR A 54 14.12 7.15 19.65
CA TYR A 54 12.74 7.54 19.40
C TYR A 54 12.36 8.67 20.37
N PRO A 55 12.69 9.95 20.04
CA PRO A 55 12.60 11.05 21.00
C PRO A 55 11.20 11.33 21.54
N ASP A 56 10.17 11.00 20.75
CA ASP A 56 8.75 11.27 21.00
C ASP A 56 7.92 9.98 21.16
N GLN A 57 8.58 8.86 21.44
CA GLN A 57 7.87 7.62 21.74
C GLN A 57 7.02 7.78 23.00
N GLY A 58 5.72 7.49 22.88
CA GLY A 58 4.77 7.61 23.99
C GLY A 58 3.90 8.87 23.98
N GLU A 59 4.06 9.76 22.99
CA GLU A 59 3.10 10.85 22.77
C GLU A 59 1.70 10.31 22.40
N LEU A 60 0.65 11.11 22.63
CA LEU A 60 -0.75 10.71 22.36
C LEU A 60 -1.01 10.46 20.86
N ASP A 61 -0.38 11.24 19.99
CA ASP A 61 -0.39 11.04 18.54
C ASP A 61 0.65 10.00 18.09
N GLY A 62 1.42 9.48 19.05
CA GLY A 62 2.66 8.69 19.04
C GLY A 62 3.77 9.15 18.10
N GLY A 63 4.85 8.34 18.05
CA GLY A 63 6.13 8.77 17.51
C GLY A 63 6.08 9.19 16.04
N LYS A 64 6.73 10.30 15.74
CA LYS A 64 6.91 10.93 14.42
C LYS A 64 8.39 11.21 14.15
N GLU A 65 9.21 11.24 15.19
CA GLU A 65 10.64 11.46 15.10
C GLU A 65 11.42 10.17 15.33
N MET A 66 12.52 10.06 14.60
CA MET A 66 13.55 9.06 14.90
C MET A 66 14.92 9.62 14.64
N ALA A 67 15.91 9.08 15.33
CA ALA A 67 17.27 9.43 15.07
C ALA A 67 18.18 8.21 15.05
N VAL A 68 18.86 8.02 13.93
CA VAL A 68 19.66 6.83 13.68
C VAL A 68 21.14 7.16 13.83
N HIS A 69 21.86 6.28 14.52
CA HIS A 69 23.28 6.45 14.79
C HIS A 69 24.11 5.82 13.68
N ALA A 70 25.01 6.61 13.09
CA ALA A 70 26.01 6.11 12.16
C ALA A 70 27.05 5.24 12.91
N PRO A 71 27.73 4.31 12.22
CA PRO A 71 28.86 3.59 12.77
C PRO A 71 29.92 4.56 13.30
N THR A 72 30.46 4.27 14.48
CA THR A 72 31.54 5.06 15.08
C THR A 72 32.75 5.06 14.14
N THR A 73 33.24 6.25 13.80
CA THR A 73 34.46 6.43 12.99
C THR A 73 35.54 7.12 13.82
N LEU A 74 36.80 6.99 13.41
CA LEU A 74 37.91 7.74 14.01
C LEU A 74 38.21 8.97 13.16
N SER A 75 38.36 10.13 13.80
CA SER A 75 38.87 11.34 13.16
C SER A 75 40.35 11.15 12.76
N ALA A 76 40.85 12.05 11.91
CA ALA A 76 42.28 12.12 11.60
C ALA A 76 43.18 12.33 12.85
N THR A 77 42.59 12.75 13.97
CA THR A 77 43.26 12.94 15.27
C THR A 77 43.03 11.78 16.25
N GLY A 78 42.44 10.67 15.81
CA GLY A 78 42.18 9.48 16.63
C GLY A 78 41.03 9.63 17.62
N LYS A 79 40.21 10.68 17.52
CA LYS A 79 39.01 10.86 18.35
C LYS A 79 37.82 10.13 17.73
N GLU A 80 37.05 9.44 18.55
CA GLU A 80 35.79 8.83 18.11
C GLU A 80 34.80 9.92 17.66
N ARG A 81 34.20 9.69 16.49
CA ARG A 81 33.14 10.50 15.90
C ARG A 81 31.89 9.65 15.81
N ASN A 82 30.91 10.00 16.63
CA ASN A 82 29.57 9.42 16.62
C ASN A 82 28.63 10.42 15.96
N GLU A 83 28.12 10.06 14.77
CA GLU A 83 27.17 10.90 14.04
C GLU A 83 25.74 10.40 14.27
N LYS A 84 24.82 11.34 14.46
CA LYS A 84 23.39 11.09 14.63
C LYS A 84 22.63 11.81 13.53
N HIS A 85 21.70 11.11 12.89
CA HIS A 85 20.86 11.67 11.83
C HIS A 85 19.39 11.60 12.25
N SER A 86 18.76 12.76 12.41
CA SER A 86 17.35 12.87 12.77
C SER A 86 16.46 12.94 11.54
N TYR A 87 15.30 12.31 11.62
CA TYR A 87 14.27 12.26 10.58
C TYR A 87 12.89 12.43 11.21
N GLY A 88 11.97 13.04 10.45
CA GLY A 88 10.57 13.23 10.83
C GLY A 88 9.63 12.68 9.75
N PHE A 89 8.60 11.95 10.17
CA PHE A 89 7.63 11.28 9.31
C PHE A 89 6.21 11.37 9.89
N ASP A 90 5.20 10.92 9.15
CA ASP A 90 3.82 10.88 9.66
C ASP A 90 3.66 9.92 10.84
N ARG A 91 4.45 8.84 10.85
CA ARG A 91 4.48 7.85 11.91
C ARG A 91 5.80 7.10 11.97
N VAL A 92 6.29 6.85 13.18
CA VAL A 92 7.50 6.09 13.47
C VAL A 92 7.16 4.98 14.47
N PHE A 93 7.40 3.75 14.05
CA PHE A 93 7.18 2.54 14.83
C PHE A 93 8.52 1.99 15.30
N GLY A 94 8.68 1.90 16.63
CA GLY A 94 9.81 1.20 17.25
C GLY A 94 9.75 -0.33 17.08
N PRO A 95 10.80 -1.04 17.52
CA PRO A 95 10.94 -2.48 17.34
C PRO A 95 9.83 -3.30 18.01
N ASP A 96 9.25 -2.80 19.10
CA ASP A 96 8.16 -3.47 19.81
C ASP A 96 6.79 -3.34 19.10
N ALA A 97 6.71 -2.53 18.04
CA ALA A 97 5.48 -2.32 17.30
C ALA A 97 5.05 -3.58 16.53
N THR A 98 3.89 -4.09 16.89
CA THR A 98 3.26 -5.24 16.25
C THR A 98 2.68 -4.86 14.89
N ASN A 99 2.50 -5.85 14.00
CA ASN A 99 1.81 -5.63 12.72
C ASN A 99 0.39 -5.06 12.91
N MET A 100 -0.28 -5.40 14.01
CA MET A 100 -1.63 -4.91 14.33
C MET A 100 -1.63 -3.42 14.65
N GLN A 101 -0.65 -2.92 15.40
CA GLN A 101 -0.51 -1.49 15.67
C GLN A 101 -0.24 -0.70 14.40
N VAL A 102 0.63 -1.21 13.52
CA VAL A 102 0.88 -0.60 12.21
C VAL A 102 -0.39 -0.59 11.35
N PHE A 103 -1.15 -1.68 11.37
CA PHE A 103 -2.42 -1.77 10.64
C PHE A 103 -3.47 -0.77 11.15
N GLU A 104 -3.59 -0.56 12.46
CA GLU A 104 -4.57 0.37 13.02
C GLU A 104 -4.34 1.80 12.52
N ASP A 105 -3.09 2.24 12.41
CA ASP A 105 -2.75 3.56 11.83
C ASP A 105 -3.01 3.63 10.31
N CYS A 106 -3.09 2.49 9.63
CA CYS A 106 -3.48 2.37 8.22
C CYS A 106 -4.99 2.22 8.02
N ARG A 107 -5.76 1.92 9.08
CA ARG A 107 -7.14 1.43 8.99
C ARG A 107 -8.07 2.40 8.30
N GLU A 108 -8.04 3.68 8.70
CA GLU A 108 -8.88 4.72 8.11
C GLU A 108 -8.57 4.93 6.62
N LEU A 109 -7.29 4.83 6.25
CA LEU A 109 -6.87 4.91 4.85
C LEU A 109 -7.49 3.77 4.05
N ILE A 110 -7.39 2.53 4.54
CA ILE A 110 -7.92 1.33 3.88
C ILE A 110 -9.45 1.38 3.82
N GLN A 111 -10.12 1.83 4.88
CA GLN A 111 -11.59 1.94 4.92
C GLN A 111 -12.13 2.81 3.77
N SER A 112 -11.39 3.85 3.38
CA SER A 112 -11.80 4.74 2.30
C SER A 112 -11.94 4.06 0.92
N VAL A 113 -11.43 2.84 0.75
CA VAL A 113 -11.64 2.03 -0.46
C VAL A 113 -13.12 1.68 -0.61
N VAL A 114 -13.82 1.38 0.49
CA VAL A 114 -15.26 1.09 0.51
C VAL A 114 -16.08 2.33 0.10
N ASP A 115 -15.52 3.51 0.35
CA ASP A 115 -16.07 4.82 -0.03
C ASP A 115 -15.74 5.21 -1.47
N GLY A 116 -15.05 4.35 -2.21
CA GLY A 116 -14.69 4.52 -3.60
C GLY A 116 -13.45 5.40 -3.82
N TYR A 117 -12.47 5.35 -2.91
CA TYR A 117 -11.16 5.96 -3.12
C TYR A 117 -10.13 4.92 -3.55
N ASN A 118 -9.15 5.37 -4.34
CA ASN A 118 -7.98 4.56 -4.65
C ASN A 118 -6.94 4.73 -3.54
N VAL A 119 -6.44 3.61 -3.03
CA VAL A 119 -5.47 3.54 -1.96
C VAL A 119 -4.30 2.68 -2.40
N SER A 120 -3.08 3.16 -2.17
CA SER A 120 -1.85 2.38 -2.34
C SER A 120 -1.08 2.34 -1.04
N ILE A 121 -0.68 1.15 -0.59
CA ILE A 121 0.27 0.97 0.51
C ILE A 121 1.50 0.26 -0.03
N LEU A 122 2.64 0.95 -0.03
CA LEU A 122 3.90 0.47 -0.57
C LEU A 122 4.88 0.16 0.56
N SER A 123 5.29 -1.09 0.67
CA SER A 123 6.36 -1.52 1.57
C SER A 123 7.71 -1.37 0.87
N TYR A 124 8.61 -0.55 1.43
CA TYR A 124 9.90 -0.21 0.83
C TYR A 124 11.06 -0.42 1.82
N GLY A 125 12.21 -0.85 1.33
CA GLY A 125 13.43 -1.06 2.12
C GLY A 125 14.29 -2.19 1.55
N GLN A 126 15.46 -2.39 2.14
CA GLN A 126 16.38 -3.44 1.69
C GLN A 126 15.85 -4.86 1.93
N THR A 127 16.43 -5.84 1.27
CA THR A 127 16.19 -7.26 1.60
C THR A 127 16.51 -7.53 3.08
N GLY A 128 15.64 -8.32 3.73
CA GLY A 128 15.75 -8.65 5.15
C GLY A 128 15.20 -7.61 6.13
N SER A 129 14.72 -6.44 5.70
CA SER A 129 14.18 -5.41 6.61
C SER A 129 12.75 -5.66 7.12
N GLY A 130 12.11 -6.77 6.72
CA GLY A 130 10.77 -7.14 7.20
C GLY A 130 9.60 -6.67 6.33
N LYS A 131 9.85 -6.24 5.08
CA LYS A 131 8.80 -5.84 4.11
C LYS A 131 7.67 -6.85 3.95
N THR A 132 8.02 -8.08 3.55
CA THR A 132 7.08 -9.16 3.33
C THR A 132 6.39 -9.58 4.63
N PHE A 133 7.08 -9.53 5.77
CA PHE A 133 6.51 -9.80 7.09
C PHE A 133 5.43 -8.77 7.47
N GLY A 134 5.69 -7.47 7.23
CA GLY A 134 4.69 -6.42 7.46
C GLY A 134 3.50 -6.50 6.51
N MET A 135 3.72 -6.89 5.25
CA MET A 135 2.67 -6.91 4.22
C MET A 135 1.83 -8.20 4.23
N SER A 136 2.48 -9.36 4.09
CA SER A 136 1.83 -10.68 3.94
C SER A 136 1.98 -11.60 5.15
N GLY A 137 2.79 -11.22 6.14
CA GLY A 137 3.02 -12.03 7.34
C GLY A 137 1.79 -12.14 8.24
N PRO A 138 1.89 -12.89 9.34
CA PRO A 138 0.81 -13.00 10.32
C PRO A 138 0.37 -11.62 10.80
N LYS A 139 -0.94 -11.36 10.76
CA LYS A 139 -1.52 -10.03 11.09
C LYS A 139 -0.92 -8.86 10.29
N GLY A 140 -0.30 -9.12 9.14
CA GLY A 140 0.22 -8.11 8.22
C GLY A 140 -0.90 -7.31 7.54
N ILE A 141 -0.52 -6.32 6.75
CA ILE A 141 -1.47 -5.38 6.11
C ILE A 141 -2.48 -6.11 5.21
N ILE A 142 -2.05 -7.06 4.36
CA ILE A 142 -2.94 -7.80 3.45
C ILE A 142 -4.06 -8.56 4.21
N PRO A 143 -3.75 -9.51 5.12
CA PRO A 143 -4.79 -10.27 5.80
C PRO A 143 -5.69 -9.39 6.68
N CYS A 144 -5.12 -8.38 7.36
CA CYS A 144 -5.90 -7.45 8.19
C CYS A 144 -6.82 -6.54 7.34
N ALA A 145 -6.33 -6.03 6.21
CA ALA A 145 -7.11 -5.19 5.29
C ALA A 145 -8.30 -5.97 4.74
N ILE A 146 -8.09 -7.21 4.30
CA ILE A 146 -9.17 -8.07 3.78
C ILE A 146 -10.23 -8.30 4.85
N ALA A 147 -9.83 -8.73 6.06
CA ALA A 147 -10.76 -8.97 7.15
C ALA A 147 -11.58 -7.73 7.53
N MET A 148 -10.92 -6.57 7.61
CA MET A 148 -11.56 -5.30 7.93
C MET A 148 -12.53 -4.86 6.83
N LEU A 149 -12.13 -4.93 5.56
CA LEU A 149 -12.99 -4.56 4.43
C LEU A 149 -14.22 -5.46 4.32
N LEU A 150 -14.07 -6.77 4.54
CA LEU A 150 -15.21 -7.71 4.56
C LEU A 150 -16.19 -7.36 5.68
N THR A 151 -15.68 -7.03 6.87
CA THR A 151 -16.50 -6.60 8.01
C THR A 151 -17.24 -5.30 7.68
N GLU A 152 -16.57 -4.34 7.04
CA GLU A 152 -17.17 -3.06 6.68
C GLU A 152 -18.22 -3.19 5.57
N MET A 153 -17.99 -4.04 4.56
CA MET A 153 -18.99 -4.34 3.54
C MET A 153 -20.25 -4.99 4.14
N GLN A 154 -20.08 -5.91 5.11
CA GLN A 154 -21.19 -6.49 5.86
C GLN A 154 -21.97 -5.43 6.64
N ARG A 155 -21.28 -4.52 7.35
CA ARG A 155 -21.92 -3.41 8.08
C ARG A 155 -22.74 -2.51 7.16
N LEU A 156 -22.25 -2.26 5.94
CA LEU A 156 -22.96 -1.41 4.97
C LEU A 156 -24.15 -2.09 4.30
N GLN A 157 -24.22 -3.43 4.33
CA GLN A 157 -25.36 -4.19 3.81
C GLN A 157 -26.67 -3.82 4.53
N GLU A 158 -26.61 -3.59 5.84
CA GLU A 158 -27.75 -3.11 6.64
C GLU A 158 -28.29 -1.75 6.15
N LYS A 159 -27.44 -0.96 5.50
CA LYS A 159 -27.79 0.36 4.94
C LYS A 159 -28.25 0.28 3.49
N GLY A 160 -28.24 -0.90 2.87
CA GLY A 160 -28.67 -1.15 1.50
C GLY A 160 -27.54 -1.24 0.47
N TRP A 161 -26.27 -1.34 0.90
CA TRP A 161 -25.14 -1.50 0.01
C TRP A 161 -24.85 -2.97 -0.31
N GLU A 162 -24.60 -3.24 -1.58
CA GLU A 162 -24.10 -4.53 -2.05
C GLU A 162 -22.77 -4.34 -2.75
N TYR A 163 -21.81 -5.23 -2.50
CA TYR A 163 -20.45 -5.13 -3.03
C TYR A 163 -20.07 -6.35 -3.86
N ARG A 164 -19.33 -6.10 -4.95
CA ARG A 164 -18.56 -7.09 -5.70
C ARG A 164 -17.07 -6.84 -5.49
N VAL A 165 -16.34 -7.93 -5.29
CA VAL A 165 -14.91 -7.90 -4.99
C VAL A 165 -14.18 -8.55 -6.16
N GLU A 166 -13.26 -7.83 -6.78
CA GLU A 166 -12.37 -8.37 -7.81
C GLU A 166 -10.94 -8.36 -7.24
N ALA A 167 -10.32 -9.53 -7.18
CA ALA A 167 -8.96 -9.69 -6.68
C ALA A 167 -7.98 -9.97 -7.82
N SER A 168 -6.77 -9.44 -7.71
CA SER A 168 -5.69 -9.66 -8.65
C SER A 168 -4.38 -9.68 -7.89
N PHE A 169 -3.47 -10.57 -8.27
CA PHE A 169 -2.15 -10.60 -7.66
C PHE A 169 -1.12 -10.77 -8.76
N VAL A 170 -0.26 -9.77 -8.92
CA VAL A 170 0.76 -9.77 -9.97
C VAL A 170 2.15 -9.57 -9.42
N GLU A 171 3.11 -10.10 -10.15
CA GLU A 171 4.53 -9.92 -9.92
C GLU A 171 5.14 -9.08 -11.04
N VAL A 172 5.89 -8.03 -10.70
CA VAL A 172 6.77 -7.34 -11.65
C VAL A 172 8.19 -7.88 -11.44
N TYR A 173 8.69 -8.63 -12.41
CA TYR A 173 10.03 -9.19 -12.40
C TYR A 173 10.71 -8.90 -13.74
N ASN A 174 11.90 -8.28 -13.69
CA ASN A 174 12.66 -7.91 -14.88
C ASN A 174 11.86 -7.09 -15.93
N GLU A 175 11.01 -6.15 -15.47
CA GLU A 175 10.09 -5.36 -16.32
C GLU A 175 9.05 -6.19 -17.10
N THR A 176 8.81 -7.44 -16.68
CA THR A 176 7.71 -8.29 -17.13
C THR A 176 6.67 -8.43 -16.01
N LEU A 177 5.39 -8.49 -16.39
CA LEU A 177 4.27 -8.72 -15.47
C LEU A 177 3.87 -10.18 -15.53
N ASN A 178 3.85 -10.86 -14.38
CA ASN A 178 3.37 -12.24 -14.25
C ASN A 178 2.09 -12.25 -13.41
N ASP A 179 1.04 -12.92 -13.89
CA ASP A 179 -0.17 -13.15 -13.09
C ASP A 179 0.07 -14.31 -12.12
N LEU A 180 0.02 -14.01 -10.81
CA LEU A 180 0.23 -14.99 -9.75
C LEU A 180 -1.03 -15.82 -9.45
N LEU A 181 -2.18 -15.52 -10.05
CA LEU A 181 -3.42 -16.28 -9.87
C LEU A 181 -3.69 -17.28 -11.00
N GLY A 182 -3.06 -17.08 -12.16
CA GLY A 182 -3.10 -18.02 -13.28
C GLY A 182 -2.20 -19.25 -13.10
N ASP A 183 -2.12 -20.10 -14.14
CA ASP A 183 -1.20 -21.22 -14.14
C ASP A 183 0.24 -20.72 -14.34
N ALA A 184 1.09 -20.94 -13.33
CA ALA A 184 2.51 -20.58 -13.39
C ALA A 184 3.29 -21.30 -14.50
N LYS A 185 2.73 -22.37 -15.09
CA LYS A 185 3.33 -23.08 -16.23
C LYS A 185 3.11 -22.37 -17.56
N THR A 186 2.13 -21.46 -17.65
CA THR A 186 1.77 -20.76 -18.88
C THR A 186 2.28 -19.32 -18.92
N TRP A 187 3.18 -18.95 -18.01
CA TRP A 187 3.82 -17.63 -18.05
C TRP A 187 4.66 -17.50 -19.33
N ASP A 188 4.21 -16.64 -20.23
CA ASP A 188 4.96 -16.23 -21.41
C ASP A 188 5.56 -14.85 -21.14
N ASP A 189 6.89 -14.77 -21.13
CA ASP A 189 7.62 -13.53 -20.92
C ASP A 189 7.32 -12.47 -22.00
N ASN A 190 6.69 -12.85 -23.12
CA ASN A 190 6.30 -11.95 -24.21
C ASN A 190 4.85 -11.42 -24.13
N GLU A 191 4.01 -11.91 -23.22
CA GLU A 191 2.63 -11.44 -23.09
C GLU A 191 2.58 -10.12 -22.27
N ASP A 192 2.23 -9.00 -22.92
CA ASP A 192 2.08 -7.71 -22.22
C ASP A 192 0.77 -7.67 -21.41
N LEU A 193 0.82 -8.14 -20.17
CA LEU A 193 -0.31 -8.13 -19.24
C LEU A 193 -0.63 -6.74 -18.67
N THR A 194 0.08 -5.68 -19.05
CA THR A 194 -0.08 -4.38 -18.36
C THR A 194 -1.46 -3.74 -18.57
N ALA A 195 -2.09 -3.98 -19.72
CA ALA A 195 -3.43 -3.48 -20.01
C ALA A 195 -4.54 -4.34 -19.38
N SER A 196 -4.31 -5.65 -19.22
CA SER A 196 -5.29 -6.58 -18.67
C SER A 196 -5.33 -6.55 -17.14
N VAL A 197 -4.21 -6.23 -16.48
CA VAL A 197 -4.08 -6.27 -15.01
C VAL A 197 -4.67 -5.04 -14.32
N ARG A 198 -4.86 -3.93 -15.03
CA ARG A 198 -5.43 -2.68 -14.49
C ARG A 198 -6.93 -2.83 -14.18
N PRO A 199 -7.46 -2.04 -13.23
CA PRO A 199 -8.91 -1.93 -13.03
C PRO A 199 -9.62 -1.62 -14.35
N GLY A 200 -10.59 -2.46 -14.74
CA GLY A 200 -11.33 -2.34 -16.01
C GLY A 200 -10.65 -2.97 -17.24
N GLY A 201 -9.48 -3.60 -17.10
CA GLY A 201 -8.81 -4.33 -18.16
C GLY A 201 -9.60 -5.57 -18.63
N LYS A 202 -9.48 -5.92 -19.92
CA LYS A 202 -10.02 -7.18 -20.44
C LYS A 202 -9.06 -8.33 -20.08
N ARG A 203 -9.37 -9.06 -19.02
CA ARG A 203 -8.65 -10.30 -18.64
C ARG A 203 -9.27 -11.53 -19.31
N LYS A 204 -8.44 -12.56 -19.53
CA LYS A 204 -8.90 -13.91 -19.93
C LYS A 204 -9.68 -14.58 -18.80
N GLU A 205 -9.27 -14.40 -17.54
CA GLU A 205 -9.99 -14.84 -16.33
C GLU A 205 -10.11 -13.68 -15.33
N LYS A 206 -11.32 -13.45 -14.81
CA LYS A 206 -11.57 -12.51 -13.72
C LYS A 206 -11.85 -13.28 -12.44
N HIS A 207 -11.06 -13.06 -11.39
CA HIS A 207 -11.35 -13.57 -10.05
C HIS A 207 -12.35 -12.63 -9.37
N GLU A 208 -13.56 -12.57 -9.93
CA GLU A 208 -14.68 -11.82 -9.37
C GLU A 208 -15.41 -12.68 -8.32
N ILE A 209 -15.59 -12.12 -7.14
CA ILE A 209 -16.21 -12.75 -5.99
C ILE A 209 -17.37 -11.84 -5.57
N HIS A 210 -18.59 -12.37 -5.64
CA HIS A 210 -19.73 -11.69 -5.04
C HIS A 210 -19.58 -11.73 -3.51
N HIS A 211 -19.72 -10.58 -2.85
CA HIS A 211 -19.67 -10.54 -1.40
C HIS A 211 -20.92 -11.22 -0.82
N ASP A 212 -20.71 -12.25 -0.03
CA ASP A 212 -21.71 -13.00 0.72
C ASP A 212 -21.26 -13.03 2.18
N SER A 213 -21.91 -12.20 2.99
CA SER A 213 -21.66 -12.05 4.42
C SER A 213 -22.22 -13.19 5.27
N VAL A 214 -23.09 -14.04 4.69
CA VAL A 214 -23.83 -15.08 5.42
C VAL A 214 -23.10 -16.42 5.40
N THR A 215 -22.51 -16.77 4.25
CA THR A 215 -21.93 -18.12 4.06
C THR A 215 -20.43 -18.20 4.30
N GLY A 216 -19.75 -17.07 4.55
CA GLY A 216 -18.29 -17.00 4.71
C GLY A 216 -17.51 -17.30 3.41
N LYS A 217 -18.21 -17.54 2.29
CA LYS A 217 -17.61 -17.90 1.00
C LYS A 217 -16.67 -16.82 0.47
N THR A 218 -16.96 -15.54 0.72
CA THR A 218 -16.07 -14.45 0.27
C THR A 218 -14.72 -14.51 0.98
N THR A 219 -14.71 -14.70 2.30
CA THR A 219 -13.47 -14.83 3.08
C THR A 219 -12.66 -16.03 2.58
N GLN A 220 -13.31 -17.17 2.39
CA GLN A 220 -12.63 -18.38 1.89
C GLN A 220 -12.09 -18.17 0.47
N ALA A 221 -12.86 -17.56 -0.43
CA ALA A 221 -12.45 -17.31 -1.80
C ALA A 221 -11.24 -16.35 -1.87
N VAL A 222 -11.24 -15.27 -1.08
CA VAL A 222 -10.09 -14.36 -1.00
C VAL A 222 -8.88 -15.06 -0.37
N GLN A 223 -9.06 -15.90 0.65
CA GLN A 223 -7.97 -16.68 1.22
C GLN A 223 -7.38 -17.65 0.19
N ASN A 224 -8.22 -18.34 -0.59
CA ASN A 224 -7.78 -19.23 -1.67
C ASN A 224 -6.96 -18.47 -2.74
N VAL A 225 -7.33 -17.22 -3.05
CA VAL A 225 -6.57 -16.34 -3.95
C VAL A 225 -5.17 -16.06 -3.37
N LEU A 226 -5.08 -15.72 -2.08
CA LEU A 226 -3.80 -15.50 -1.41
C LEU A 226 -2.93 -16.77 -1.38
N ASP A 227 -3.52 -17.92 -1.06
CA ASP A 227 -2.82 -19.20 -0.97
C ASP A 227 -2.31 -19.64 -2.34
N THR A 228 -3.11 -19.44 -3.39
CA THR A 228 -2.73 -19.70 -4.79
C THR A 228 -1.55 -18.83 -5.21
N ALA A 229 -1.63 -17.52 -4.94
CA ALA A 229 -0.53 -16.61 -5.25
C ALA A 229 0.74 -16.94 -4.47
N ALA A 230 0.63 -17.27 -3.19
CA ALA A 230 1.76 -17.67 -2.36
C ALA A 230 2.41 -18.95 -2.90
N LYS A 231 1.60 -19.93 -3.34
CA LYS A 231 2.09 -21.16 -3.97
C LYS A 231 2.81 -20.86 -5.29
N ASN A 232 2.23 -20.06 -6.16
CA ASN A 232 2.83 -19.71 -7.45
C ASN A 232 4.13 -18.91 -7.28
N ARG A 233 4.17 -17.98 -6.32
CA ARG A 233 5.39 -17.24 -5.96
C ARG A 233 6.49 -18.16 -5.41
N ARG A 234 6.13 -19.19 -4.62
CA ARG A 234 7.09 -20.21 -4.14
C ARG A 234 7.64 -21.06 -5.28
N VAL A 235 6.79 -21.53 -6.19
CA VAL A 235 7.22 -22.32 -7.37
C VAL A 235 8.19 -21.50 -8.24
N ALA A 236 7.89 -20.22 -8.44
CA ALA A 236 8.77 -19.30 -9.17
C ALA A 236 10.13 -19.11 -8.47
N ALA A 237 10.15 -19.02 -7.13
CA ALA A 237 11.37 -18.90 -6.34
C ALA A 237 12.23 -20.19 -6.30
N THR A 238 11.62 -21.37 -6.43
CA THR A 238 12.38 -22.63 -6.53
C THR A 238 13.06 -22.81 -7.90
N LYS A 239 12.51 -22.20 -8.96
CA LYS A 239 13.10 -22.24 -10.31
C LYS A 239 14.17 -21.17 -10.55
N ALA A 240 14.16 -20.09 -9.77
CA ALA A 240 15.14 -19.01 -9.83
C ALA A 240 15.42 -18.53 -8.39
N ASN A 241 16.65 -18.76 -7.91
CA ASN A 241 17.11 -18.41 -6.54
C ASN A 241 16.45 -17.14 -5.98
N GLU A 242 15.90 -17.23 -4.77
CA GLU A 242 15.47 -16.09 -3.93
C GLU A 242 14.68 -14.99 -4.67
N ARG A 243 13.84 -15.36 -5.64
CA ARG A 243 13.06 -14.44 -6.49
C ARG A 243 12.21 -13.44 -5.70
N SER A 244 11.73 -13.80 -4.51
CA SER A 244 10.79 -12.97 -3.74
C SER A 244 11.39 -11.65 -3.24
N SER A 245 12.71 -11.55 -3.04
CA SER A 245 13.38 -10.31 -2.69
C SER A 245 13.72 -9.43 -3.91
N ARG A 246 13.60 -10.01 -5.10
CA ARG A 246 14.06 -9.46 -6.38
C ARG A 246 12.91 -9.12 -7.35
N SER A 247 11.67 -9.33 -6.92
CA SER A 247 10.47 -8.98 -7.67
C SER A 247 9.55 -8.11 -6.82
N HIS A 248 8.80 -7.23 -7.49
CA HIS A 248 7.72 -6.46 -6.83
C HIS A 248 6.44 -7.27 -6.88
N SER A 249 5.74 -7.34 -5.78
CA SER A 249 4.45 -8.04 -5.69
C SER A 249 3.35 -7.04 -5.41
N VAL A 250 2.30 -7.07 -6.23
CA VAL A 250 1.17 -6.13 -6.17
C VAL A 250 -0.11 -6.93 -6.03
N PHE A 251 -0.70 -6.88 -4.84
CA PHE A 251 -2.04 -7.36 -4.59
C PHE A 251 -3.03 -6.21 -4.81
N ILE A 252 -4.00 -6.42 -5.70
CA ILE A 252 -4.99 -5.44 -6.10
C ILE A 252 -6.36 -5.98 -5.72
N LEU A 253 -7.11 -5.19 -4.95
CA LEU A 253 -8.48 -5.47 -4.59
C LEU A 253 -9.36 -4.33 -5.10
N THR A 254 -10.28 -4.63 -6.01
CA THR A 254 -11.25 -3.67 -6.54
C THR A 254 -12.60 -3.95 -5.90
N LEU A 255 -13.17 -2.95 -5.22
CA LEU A 255 -14.48 -3.00 -4.61
C LEU A 255 -15.46 -2.17 -5.43
N ARG A 256 -16.52 -2.82 -5.93
CA ARG A 256 -17.63 -2.16 -6.62
C ARG A 256 -18.89 -2.27 -5.79
N GLY A 257 -19.32 -1.16 -5.22
CA GLY A 257 -20.50 -1.03 -4.39
C GLY A 257 -21.66 -0.38 -5.12
N SER A 258 -22.88 -0.83 -4.84
CA SER A 258 -24.12 -0.18 -5.25
C SER A 258 -25.12 -0.16 -4.10
N CYS A 259 -25.76 0.97 -3.87
CA CYS A 259 -26.80 1.13 -2.86
C CYS A 259 -28.18 1.12 -3.51
N SER A 260 -28.98 0.09 -3.27
CA SER A 260 -30.33 -0.02 -3.86
C SER A 260 -31.29 1.04 -3.31
N ALA A 261 -31.07 1.50 -2.08
CA ALA A 261 -31.92 2.47 -1.42
C ALA A 261 -31.70 3.92 -1.87
N THR A 262 -30.46 4.28 -2.23
CA THR A 262 -30.11 5.65 -2.63
C THR A 262 -29.78 5.78 -4.13
N GLY A 263 -29.59 4.65 -4.83
CA GLY A 263 -29.13 4.63 -6.22
C GLY A 263 -27.65 4.96 -6.39
N GLU A 264 -26.90 5.16 -5.31
CA GLU A 264 -25.48 5.51 -5.35
C GLU A 264 -24.61 4.31 -5.75
N SER A 265 -23.46 4.59 -6.38
CA SER A 265 -22.43 3.60 -6.66
C SER A 265 -21.06 4.08 -6.21
N SER A 266 -20.17 3.13 -5.91
CA SER A 266 -18.79 3.40 -5.50
C SER A 266 -17.85 2.39 -6.14
N GLU A 267 -16.73 2.85 -6.68
CA GLU A 267 -15.64 1.98 -7.10
C GLU A 267 -14.36 2.44 -6.42
N GLY A 268 -13.73 1.56 -5.66
CA GLY A 268 -12.47 1.83 -4.96
C GLY A 268 -11.47 0.73 -5.21
N VAL A 269 -10.19 1.09 -5.32
CA VAL A 269 -9.10 0.16 -5.60
C VAL A 269 -8.06 0.23 -4.50
N LEU A 270 -7.79 -0.89 -3.86
CA LEU A 270 -6.70 -1.05 -2.90
C LEU A 270 -5.52 -1.76 -3.57
N ASN A 271 -4.36 -1.11 -3.57
CA ASN A 271 -3.09 -1.68 -4.02
C ASN A 271 -2.18 -1.90 -2.81
N LEU A 272 -1.86 -3.15 -2.52
CA LEU A 272 -0.93 -3.54 -1.47
C LEU A 272 0.34 -4.06 -2.12
N VAL A 273 1.42 -3.29 -2.00
CA VAL A 273 2.64 -3.46 -2.79
C VAL A 273 3.80 -3.85 -1.88
N ASP A 274 4.35 -5.04 -2.09
CA ASP A 274 5.61 -5.50 -1.49
C ASP A 274 6.72 -5.29 -2.53
N LEU A 275 7.51 -4.22 -2.38
CA LEU A 275 8.56 -3.89 -3.33
C LEU A 275 9.77 -4.82 -3.16
N ALA A 276 10.54 -5.00 -4.23
CA ALA A 276 11.84 -5.63 -4.18
C ALA A 276 12.81 -4.85 -3.27
N GLY A 277 13.90 -5.52 -2.86
CA GLY A 277 14.97 -4.91 -2.09
C GLY A 277 15.56 -3.66 -2.75
N SER A 278 15.79 -2.61 -1.95
CA SER A 278 16.37 -1.35 -2.41
C SER A 278 17.90 -1.34 -2.51
N GLU A 279 18.56 -2.46 -2.19
CA GLU A 279 20.02 -2.56 -2.16
C GLU A 279 20.70 -2.22 -3.50
N ARG A 280 21.85 -1.55 -3.40
CA ARG A 280 22.58 -1.05 -4.57
C ARG A 280 23.41 -2.15 -5.24
N LEU A 281 23.48 -2.09 -6.58
CA LEU A 281 24.30 -2.99 -7.41
C LEU A 281 25.77 -3.10 -6.96
N LYS A 282 26.36 -2.00 -6.49
CA LYS A 282 27.77 -1.98 -6.04
C LYS A 282 28.02 -2.87 -4.81
N GLN A 283 27.02 -3.06 -3.97
CA GLN A 283 27.13 -3.91 -2.78
C GLN A 283 26.76 -5.36 -3.08
N SER A 284 26.00 -5.62 -4.15
CA SER A 284 25.51 -6.97 -4.45
C SER A 284 26.53 -7.88 -5.13
N GLY A 285 27.64 -7.34 -5.64
CA GLY A 285 28.67 -8.11 -6.36
C GLY A 285 28.14 -8.89 -7.58
N ALA A 286 27.01 -8.45 -8.15
CA ALA A 286 26.27 -9.25 -9.14
C ALA A 286 26.91 -9.14 -10.54
N GLU A 287 27.14 -10.30 -11.16
CA GLU A 287 27.65 -10.43 -12.53
C GLU A 287 26.64 -11.09 -13.47
N GLY A 288 26.87 -11.01 -14.79
CA GLY A 288 26.04 -11.65 -15.80
C GLY A 288 24.56 -11.27 -15.74
N ASP A 289 23.65 -12.25 -15.77
CA ASP A 289 22.21 -12.02 -15.74
C ASP A 289 21.71 -11.47 -14.40
N ARG A 290 22.39 -11.79 -13.29
CA ARG A 290 22.08 -11.23 -11.97
C ARG A 290 22.35 -9.72 -11.91
N LYS A 291 23.29 -9.21 -12.73
CA LYS A 291 23.52 -7.78 -12.92
C LYS A 291 22.35 -7.11 -13.64
N LYS A 292 21.86 -7.70 -14.74
CA LYS A 292 20.70 -7.19 -15.51
C LYS A 292 19.44 -7.13 -14.64
N GLU A 293 19.19 -8.19 -13.88
CA GLU A 293 18.09 -8.26 -12.92
C GLU A 293 18.18 -7.13 -11.88
N THR A 294 19.34 -6.96 -11.25
CA THR A 294 19.56 -5.90 -10.26
C THR A 294 19.42 -4.49 -10.87
N GLN A 295 19.77 -4.32 -12.15
CA GLN A 295 19.51 -3.08 -12.90
C GLN A 295 18.01 -2.85 -13.13
N ALA A 296 17.24 -3.90 -13.46
CA ALA A 296 15.79 -3.80 -13.64
C ALA A 296 15.07 -3.43 -12.34
N ILE A 297 15.46 -4.06 -11.21
CA ILE A 297 14.94 -3.71 -9.88
C ILE A 297 15.20 -2.22 -9.58
N ASN A 298 16.45 -1.78 -9.71
CA ASN A 298 16.80 -0.39 -9.44
C ASN A 298 16.13 0.59 -10.42
N LYS A 299 15.91 0.21 -11.68
CA LYS A 299 15.18 1.02 -12.66
C LYS A 299 13.74 1.28 -12.21
N SER A 300 13.02 0.24 -11.77
CA SER A 300 11.64 0.37 -11.30
C SER A 300 11.52 1.24 -10.05
N LEU A 301 12.42 1.06 -9.05
CA LEU A 301 12.44 1.88 -7.83
C LEU A 301 12.85 3.33 -8.10
N SER A 302 13.80 3.56 -9.00
CA SER A 302 14.19 4.91 -9.42
C SER A 302 13.04 5.62 -10.14
N SER A 303 12.37 4.91 -11.05
CA SER A 303 11.19 5.42 -11.77
C SER A 303 10.06 5.79 -10.80
N LEU A 304 9.85 5.00 -9.75
CA LEU A 304 8.88 5.33 -8.69
C LEU A 304 9.25 6.64 -7.98
N GLY A 305 10.54 6.82 -7.65
CA GLY A 305 11.05 8.06 -7.08
C GLY A 305 10.87 9.28 -7.99
N ASP A 306 11.07 9.11 -9.29
CA ASP A 306 10.88 10.16 -10.29
C ASP A 306 9.41 10.55 -10.44
N VAL A 307 8.50 9.56 -10.45
CA VAL A 307 7.06 9.79 -10.47
C VAL A 307 6.59 10.56 -9.23
N ILE A 308 7.02 10.16 -8.04
CA ILE A 308 6.65 10.86 -6.79
C ILE A 308 7.21 12.28 -6.79
N ALA A 309 8.46 12.47 -7.23
CA ALA A 309 9.06 13.80 -7.33
C ALA A 309 8.31 14.70 -8.32
N ALA A 310 7.94 14.17 -9.48
CA ALA A 310 7.17 14.91 -10.50
C ALA A 310 5.73 15.23 -10.02
N LEU A 311 5.15 14.37 -9.17
CA LEU A 311 3.87 14.64 -8.54
C LEU A 311 3.94 15.76 -7.51
N GLY A 312 4.98 15.78 -6.68
CA GLY A 312 5.19 16.83 -5.67
C GLY A 312 5.57 18.19 -6.25
N SER A 313 6.09 18.24 -7.48
CA SER A 313 6.45 19.49 -8.16
C SER A 313 5.29 20.14 -8.94
N ARG A 314 4.13 19.48 -9.06
CA ARG A 314 2.91 20.08 -9.61
C ARG A 314 2.33 21.11 -8.64
N LYS A 315 2.89 22.33 -8.65
CA LYS A 315 2.31 23.51 -8.00
C LYS A 315 1.59 24.37 -9.04
N GLY A 316 0.26 24.43 -8.94
CA GLY A 316 -0.66 25.42 -9.51
C GLY A 316 -0.42 25.88 -10.95
N ASP A 317 -1.32 25.50 -11.88
CA ASP A 317 -1.56 26.01 -13.26
C ASP A 317 -0.39 26.31 -14.22
N GLU A 318 0.87 26.36 -13.78
CA GLU A 318 2.03 26.60 -14.61
C GLU A 318 2.69 25.27 -14.98
N GLY A 319 2.26 24.74 -16.12
CA GLY A 319 2.93 23.66 -16.84
C GLY A 319 2.65 22.27 -16.27
N GLN A 320 1.82 21.49 -16.97
CA GLN A 320 1.71 20.05 -16.73
C GLN A 320 3.04 19.37 -17.10
N SER A 321 4.00 19.34 -16.18
CA SER A 321 5.18 18.50 -16.34
C SER A 321 4.71 17.05 -16.52
N HIS A 322 5.20 16.41 -17.58
CA HIS A 322 4.88 15.03 -17.91
C HIS A 322 5.35 14.11 -16.77
N ILE A 323 4.42 13.37 -16.16
CA ILE A 323 4.76 12.39 -15.13
C ILE A 323 5.19 11.09 -15.81
N PRO A 324 6.42 10.59 -15.56
CA PRO A 324 7.00 9.48 -16.30
C PRO A 324 6.49 8.09 -15.85
N TYR A 325 5.19 7.90 -15.69
CA TYR A 325 4.61 6.61 -15.27
C TYR A 325 5.03 5.45 -16.18
N ARG A 326 5.28 5.71 -17.46
CA ARG A 326 5.64 4.70 -18.46
C ARG A 326 7.10 4.22 -18.37
N ASN A 327 7.95 4.85 -17.55
CA ASN A 327 9.36 4.49 -17.43
C ASN A 327 9.59 3.10 -16.82
N SER A 328 8.63 2.59 -16.05
CA SER A 328 8.62 1.20 -15.56
C SER A 328 7.23 0.60 -15.60
N LYS A 329 7.14 -0.74 -15.71
CA LYS A 329 5.86 -1.45 -15.61
C LYS A 329 5.20 -1.26 -14.24
N LEU A 330 5.98 -1.18 -13.17
CA LEU A 330 5.48 -0.93 -11.81
C LEU A 330 4.77 0.43 -11.71
N THR A 331 5.45 1.51 -12.11
CA THR A 331 4.86 2.87 -12.08
C THR A 331 3.68 3.01 -13.03
N TYR A 332 3.71 2.30 -14.16
CA TYR A 332 2.60 2.30 -15.08
C TYR A 332 1.42 1.55 -14.46
N LEU A 333 1.61 0.37 -13.84
CA LEU A 333 0.57 -0.35 -13.14
C LEU A 333 -0.10 0.50 -12.05
N LEU A 334 0.70 1.23 -11.27
CA LEU A 334 0.22 2.06 -10.14
C LEU A 334 -0.23 3.47 -10.55
N GLN A 335 -0.27 3.80 -11.84
CA GLN A 335 -0.56 5.15 -12.33
C GLN A 335 -1.88 5.73 -11.81
N SER A 336 -2.94 4.92 -11.74
CA SER A 336 -4.27 5.33 -11.26
C SER A 336 -4.30 5.61 -9.74
N SER A 337 -3.25 5.21 -9.03
CA SER A 337 -3.22 5.15 -7.57
C SER A 337 -2.06 5.94 -6.96
N LEU A 338 -1.12 6.42 -7.79
CA LEU A 338 -0.03 7.34 -7.43
C LEU A 338 -0.34 8.74 -7.98
N GLY A 339 -1.06 9.55 -7.20
CA GLY A 339 -1.34 10.95 -7.55
C GLY A 339 -2.36 11.17 -8.67
N GLY A 340 -3.02 10.10 -9.12
CA GLY A 340 -4.18 10.20 -10.01
C GLY A 340 -5.41 10.73 -9.27
N THR A 341 -6.29 11.42 -10.00
CA THR A 341 -7.65 11.75 -9.57
C THR A 341 -8.62 10.97 -10.45
N ILE A 342 -9.53 10.20 -9.86
CA ILE A 342 -10.59 9.48 -10.59
C ILE A 342 -11.93 9.94 -10.03
N ALA A 343 -12.85 10.33 -10.92
CA ALA A 343 -14.18 10.83 -10.55
C ALA A 343 -14.14 11.94 -9.46
N GLY A 344 -13.17 12.85 -9.54
CA GLY A 344 -12.99 13.95 -8.58
C GLY A 344 -12.34 13.55 -7.24
N LYS A 345 -11.98 12.27 -7.04
CA LYS A 345 -11.33 11.78 -5.82
C LYS A 345 -9.83 11.59 -6.05
N SER A 346 -9.00 12.27 -5.27
CA SER A 346 -7.56 12.06 -5.28
C SER A 346 -7.22 10.70 -4.67
N SER A 347 -6.31 9.98 -5.33
CA SER A 347 -5.72 8.76 -4.79
C SER A 347 -4.91 9.05 -3.54
N ARG A 348 -4.88 8.08 -2.63
CA ARG A 348 -4.14 8.15 -1.37
C ARG A 348 -3.02 7.11 -1.38
N THR A 349 -1.82 7.54 -1.05
CA THR A 349 -0.63 6.69 -1.04
C THR A 349 0.01 6.73 0.35
N LEU A 350 0.32 5.56 0.88
CA LEU A 350 1.13 5.38 2.07
C LEU A 350 2.39 4.62 1.68
N MET A 351 3.54 5.16 2.06
CA MET A 351 4.81 4.46 1.96
C MET A 351 5.23 3.98 3.35
N LEU A 352 5.32 2.66 3.54
CA LEU A 352 5.83 2.05 4.76
C LEU A 352 7.30 1.66 4.55
N LEU A 353 8.19 2.43 5.16
CA LEU A 353 9.63 2.16 5.15
C LEU A 353 9.96 1.11 6.20
N HIS A 354 10.71 0.11 5.79
CA HIS A 354 11.23 -0.96 6.63
C HIS A 354 12.74 -0.83 6.74
N LEU A 355 13.22 -0.54 7.95
CA LEU A 355 14.64 -0.41 8.24
C LEU A 355 15.22 -1.71 8.78
N SER A 356 16.48 -1.96 8.45
CA SER A 356 17.20 -3.08 9.03
C SER A 356 17.81 -2.68 10.38
N PRO A 357 17.76 -3.57 11.38
CA PRO A 357 18.33 -3.31 12.71
C PRO A 357 19.86 -3.32 12.75
N LEU A 358 20.51 -3.86 11.71
CA LEU A 358 21.93 -4.15 11.74
C LEU A 358 22.76 -2.89 11.41
N GLN A 359 23.75 -2.57 12.23
CA GLN A 359 24.71 -1.48 11.96
C GLN A 359 25.45 -1.65 10.62
N ALA A 360 25.69 -2.90 10.20
CA ALA A 360 26.25 -3.21 8.88
C ALA A 360 25.37 -2.70 7.72
N HIS A 361 24.08 -2.53 7.95
CA HIS A 361 23.07 -2.09 6.98
C HIS A 361 22.77 -0.58 7.07
N TRP A 362 23.57 0.17 7.84
CA TRP A 362 23.38 1.61 8.04
C TRP A 362 23.22 2.39 6.73
N GLN A 363 24.08 2.15 5.73
CA GLN A 363 24.05 2.91 4.48
C GLN A 363 22.74 2.73 3.69
N GLU A 364 22.16 1.53 3.73
CA GLU A 364 20.92 1.19 3.05
C GLU A 364 19.71 1.70 3.84
N SER A 365 19.75 1.61 5.18
CA SER A 365 18.73 2.23 6.05
C SER A 365 18.72 3.76 5.88
N ARG A 366 19.88 4.40 5.84
CA ARG A 366 20.02 5.84 5.53
C ARG A 366 19.49 6.18 4.14
N SER A 367 19.77 5.36 3.13
CA SER A 367 19.24 5.56 1.77
C SER A 367 17.71 5.48 1.76
N SER A 368 17.14 4.52 2.48
CA SER A 368 15.69 4.36 2.63
C SER A 368 15.05 5.56 3.33
N LEU A 369 15.68 6.05 4.41
CA LEU A 369 15.23 7.24 5.14
C LEU A 369 15.28 8.52 4.30
N LEU A 370 16.35 8.70 3.51
CA LEU A 370 16.46 9.83 2.58
C LEU A 370 15.39 9.76 1.49
N PHE A 371 15.12 8.56 0.94
CA PHE A 371 14.04 8.36 -0.01
C PHE A 371 12.68 8.69 0.61
N GLY A 372 12.39 8.14 1.80
CA GLY A 372 11.18 8.45 2.56
C GLY A 372 11.03 9.94 2.86
N SER A 373 12.10 10.63 3.24
CA SER A 373 12.09 12.07 3.50
C SER A 373 11.72 12.87 2.24
N LYS A 374 12.22 12.44 1.08
CA LYS A 374 11.85 13.02 -0.21
C LYS A 374 10.36 12.81 -0.51
N VAL A 375 9.84 11.61 -0.26
CA VAL A 375 8.41 11.27 -0.46
C VAL A 375 7.51 12.05 0.51
N HIS A 376 7.87 12.12 1.79
CA HIS A 376 7.15 12.87 2.83
C HIS A 376 7.06 14.37 2.50
N GLY A 377 8.09 14.95 1.90
CA GLY A 377 8.05 16.34 1.43
C GLY A 377 7.11 16.60 0.24
N THR A 378 6.60 15.57 -0.43
CA THR A 378 5.71 15.75 -1.59
C THR A 378 4.27 15.99 -1.15
N HIS A 379 3.68 17.10 -1.62
CA HIS A 379 2.30 17.46 -1.34
C HIS A 379 1.49 17.37 -2.63
N ILE A 380 0.50 16.47 -2.66
CA ILE A 380 -0.44 16.34 -3.78
C ILE A 380 -1.80 16.83 -3.31
N GLY A 381 -2.30 17.91 -3.91
CA GLY A 381 -3.62 18.47 -3.63
C GLY A 381 -3.58 19.94 -3.19
N THR A 382 -4.78 20.52 -3.05
CA THR A 382 -5.02 21.97 -2.84
C THR A 382 -4.87 22.45 -1.39
N ALA A 383 -4.67 21.56 -0.42
CA ALA A 383 -4.59 21.95 0.98
C ALA A 383 -3.23 22.60 1.31
N LYS A 384 -3.18 23.93 1.21
CA LYS A 384 -2.14 24.74 1.87
C LYS A 384 -2.55 24.95 3.33
N ARG A 385 -1.65 24.64 4.27
CA ARG A 385 -1.69 25.27 5.61
C ARG A 385 -1.59 26.78 5.37
N LYS A 386 -2.62 27.53 5.75
CA LYS A 386 -2.50 28.99 5.88
C LYS A 386 -1.64 29.32 7.09
#